data_AF-A0A645AN63-F1
#
_entry.id   AF-A0A645AN63-F1
#
_cell.length_a   1.000
_cell.length_b   1.000
_cell.length_c   1.000
_cell.angle_alpha   90.00
_cell.angle_beta   90.00
_cell.angle_gamma   90.00
#
_symmetry.space_group_name_H-M   'P 1'
#
loop_
_entity.id
_entity.type
_entity.pdbx_description
1 polymer ?
#
loop_
_entity_poly.entity_id
_entity_poly.type
_entity_poly.pdbx_seq_one_letter_code
_entity_poly.pdbx_strand_id
1 'polypeptide(L)'
;MEKTKERRARRTGRVLEIALGIGLAAALVWGISSLHRQQELADRVVRLHILANSDSEEDQALKLRVRDRLLERATEILEAAEDRASAEKALRTALPELQNLAAEEIATEGYTYSVTAELEETTFPTREYEDFTLPAGDYLALRVLIGEGAGRNWWCVVFPPLCTASTTSLAQTAMSAGLSDDDVKLITEDGGGYAIKFKSIELWEALKEKLS
;
A
#
# COMPACT_ATOMS: atom_id res chain seq x y z
N MET A 1 -57.94 25.34 -11.99
CA MET A 1 -57.24 24.28 -11.23
C MET A 1 -56.07 23.65 -11.98
N GLU A 2 -56.07 23.66 -13.33
CA GLU A 2 -55.03 23.04 -14.18
C GLU A 2 -53.63 23.70 -14.06
N LYS A 3 -53.56 25.03 -14.11
CA LYS A 3 -52.29 25.81 -13.98
C LYS A 3 -51.56 25.60 -12.66
N THR A 4 -52.27 25.24 -11.59
CA THR A 4 -51.69 24.99 -10.26
C THR A 4 -51.00 23.62 -10.21
N LYS A 5 -51.52 22.63 -10.96
CA LYS A 5 -51.00 21.26 -11.04
C LYS A 5 -49.71 21.21 -11.87
N GLU A 6 -49.67 21.93 -13.01
CA GLU A 6 -48.46 22.09 -13.83
C GLU A 6 -47.33 22.83 -13.10
N ARG A 7 -47.65 23.90 -12.35
CA ARG A 7 -46.66 24.62 -11.54
C ARG A 7 -46.05 23.75 -10.44
N ARG A 8 -46.86 22.88 -9.82
CA ARG A 8 -46.39 21.92 -8.81
C ARG A 8 -45.48 20.87 -9.44
N ALA A 9 -45.86 20.31 -10.59
CA ALA A 9 -45.03 19.33 -11.32
C ALA A 9 -43.68 19.90 -11.77
N ARG A 10 -43.65 21.13 -12.32
CA ARG A 10 -42.38 21.82 -12.67
C ARG A 10 -41.51 22.13 -11.45
N ARG A 11 -42.11 22.44 -10.30
CA ARG A 11 -41.36 22.69 -9.05
C ARG A 11 -40.76 21.40 -8.49
N THR A 12 -41.51 20.30 -8.52
CA THR A 12 -41.02 18.99 -8.10
C THR A 12 -39.89 18.48 -9.01
N GLY A 13 -39.99 18.69 -10.33
CA GLY A 13 -38.92 18.36 -11.28
C GLY A 13 -37.61 19.11 -11.00
N ARG A 14 -37.67 20.43 -10.78
CA ARG A 14 -36.47 21.20 -10.41
C ARG A 14 -35.87 20.80 -9.07
N VAL A 15 -36.70 20.44 -8.08
CA VAL A 15 -36.20 19.95 -6.79
C VAL A 15 -35.46 18.63 -6.96
N LEU A 16 -35.97 17.74 -7.83
CA LEU A 16 -35.30 16.47 -8.14
C LEU A 16 -33.98 16.69 -8.89
N GLU A 17 -33.94 17.59 -9.87
CA GLU A 17 -32.71 17.96 -10.60
C GLU A 17 -31.65 18.56 -9.66
N ILE A 18 -32.06 19.46 -8.75
CA ILE A 18 -31.16 20.03 -7.75
C ILE A 18 -30.66 18.93 -6.79
N ALA A 19 -31.52 18.02 -6.34
CA ALA A 19 -31.12 16.93 -5.47
C ALA A 19 -30.14 15.96 -6.15
N LEU A 20 -30.36 15.63 -7.43
CA LEU A 20 -29.42 14.86 -8.25
C LEU A 20 -28.09 15.58 -8.43
N GLY A 21 -28.13 16.89 -8.71
CA GLY A 21 -26.92 17.72 -8.82
C GLY A 21 -26.11 17.77 -7.51
N ILE A 22 -26.78 17.93 -6.36
CA ILE A 22 -26.15 17.89 -5.04
C ILE A 22 -25.57 16.50 -4.75
N GLY A 23 -26.33 15.43 -5.06
CA GLY A 23 -25.87 14.06 -4.88
C GLY A 23 -24.62 13.75 -5.71
N LEU A 24 -24.59 14.18 -6.97
CA LEU A 24 -23.42 14.03 -7.83
C LEU A 24 -22.22 14.85 -7.32
N ALA A 25 -22.45 16.10 -6.91
CA ALA A 25 -21.39 16.93 -6.34
C ALA A 25 -20.81 16.32 -5.05
N ALA A 26 -21.67 15.80 -4.17
CA ALA A 26 -21.25 15.09 -2.96
C ALA A 26 -20.44 13.83 -3.28
N ALA A 27 -20.87 13.03 -4.27
CA ALA A 27 -20.13 11.85 -4.72
C ALA A 27 -18.75 12.21 -5.30
N LEU A 28 -18.65 13.28 -6.10
CA LEU A 28 -17.38 13.76 -6.63
C LEU A 28 -16.44 14.26 -5.53
N VAL A 29 -16.95 15.05 -4.58
CA VAL A 29 -16.16 15.52 -3.43
C VAL A 29 -15.70 14.35 -2.55
N TRP A 30 -16.53 13.32 -2.35
CA TRP A 30 -16.12 12.10 -1.67
C TRP A 30 -15.06 11.32 -2.43
N GLY A 31 -15.20 11.17 -3.75
CA GLY A 31 -14.18 10.51 -4.58
C GLY A 31 -12.82 11.21 -4.49
N ILE A 32 -12.82 12.54 -4.65
CA ILE A 32 -11.59 13.36 -4.59
C ILE A 32 -10.93 13.28 -3.21
N SER A 33 -11.71 13.35 -2.13
CA SER A 33 -11.16 13.27 -0.77
C SER A 33 -10.65 11.87 -0.43
N SER A 34 -11.25 10.82 -0.98
CA SER A 34 -10.72 9.45 -0.84
C SER A 34 -9.36 9.28 -1.54
N LEU A 35 -9.23 9.81 -2.76
CA LEU A 35 -7.97 9.75 -3.51
C LEU A 35 -6.85 10.52 -2.81
N HIS A 36 -7.15 11.72 -2.27
CA HIS A 36 -6.16 12.50 -1.52
C HIS A 36 -5.66 11.75 -0.27
N ARG A 37 -6.55 11.11 0.48
CA ARG A 37 -6.14 10.32 1.66
C ARG A 37 -5.26 9.12 1.29
N GLN A 38 -5.54 8.48 0.16
CA GLN A 38 -4.71 7.38 -0.32
C GLN A 38 -3.29 7.86 -0.67
N GLN A 39 -3.17 9.03 -1.31
CA GLN A 39 -1.88 9.63 -1.61
C GLN A 39 -1.14 10.06 -0.33
N GLU A 40 -1.82 10.69 0.63
CA GLU A 40 -1.20 11.05 1.91
C GLU A 40 -0.66 9.84 2.67
N LEU A 41 -1.38 8.70 2.62
CA LEU A 41 -0.89 7.44 3.20
C LEU A 41 0.34 6.92 2.44
N ALA A 42 0.31 6.93 1.10
CA ALA A 42 1.43 6.51 0.26
C ALA A 42 2.70 7.37 0.51
N ASP A 43 2.51 8.66 0.73
CA ASP A 43 3.58 9.62 1.04
C ASP A 43 4.16 9.48 2.45
N ARG A 44 3.64 8.55 3.27
CA ARG A 44 4.15 8.26 4.63
C ARG A 44 4.74 6.87 4.79
N VAL A 45 4.60 6.01 3.79
CA VAL A 45 5.05 4.61 3.88
C VAL A 45 6.11 4.28 2.84
N VAL A 46 7.03 3.39 3.22
CA VAL A 46 7.95 2.71 2.31
C VAL A 46 7.66 1.22 2.40
N ARG A 47 7.42 0.61 1.24
CA ARG A 47 7.07 -0.81 1.14
C ARG A 47 8.31 -1.64 0.82
N LEU A 48 8.29 -2.92 1.22
CA LEU A 48 9.29 -3.92 0.86
C LEU A 48 8.67 -4.89 -0.14
N HIS A 49 9.39 -5.16 -1.23
CA HIS A 49 9.00 -6.10 -2.26
C HIS A 49 10.16 -7.02 -2.58
N ILE A 50 10.05 -8.31 -2.23
CA ILE A 50 11.09 -9.30 -2.51
C ILE A 50 10.57 -10.32 -3.51
N LEU A 51 11.30 -10.51 -4.61
CA LEU A 51 11.00 -11.45 -5.66
C LEU A 51 11.98 -12.62 -5.60
N ALA A 52 11.44 -13.84 -5.49
CA ALA A 52 12.25 -15.05 -5.52
C ALA A 52 12.73 -15.35 -6.95
N ASN A 53 13.78 -16.15 -7.06
CA ASN A 53 14.26 -16.61 -8.36
C ASN A 53 13.20 -17.43 -9.11
N SER A 54 12.51 -18.35 -8.43
CA SER A 54 11.41 -19.14 -8.99
C SER A 54 10.34 -19.51 -7.95
N ASP A 55 9.35 -20.29 -8.37
CA ASP A 55 8.24 -20.79 -7.54
C ASP A 55 8.56 -22.08 -6.76
N SER A 56 9.78 -22.61 -6.89
CA SER A 56 10.24 -23.80 -6.17
C SER A 56 10.18 -23.60 -4.65
N GLU A 57 10.00 -24.68 -3.90
CA GLU A 57 9.95 -24.59 -2.44
C GLU A 57 11.27 -24.05 -1.87
N GLU A 58 12.39 -24.42 -2.49
CA GLU A 58 13.73 -23.97 -2.17
C GLU A 58 13.91 -22.46 -2.34
N ASP A 59 13.52 -21.90 -3.50
CA ASP A 59 13.65 -20.46 -3.77
C ASP A 59 12.72 -19.64 -2.89
N GLN A 60 11.57 -20.21 -2.54
CA GLN A 60 10.60 -19.57 -1.66
C GLN A 60 11.10 -19.58 -0.21
N ALA A 61 11.75 -20.65 0.25
CA ALA A 61 12.40 -20.70 1.54
C ALA A 61 13.60 -19.74 1.62
N LEU A 62 14.43 -19.69 0.57
CA LEU A 62 15.54 -18.75 0.45
C LEU A 62 15.06 -17.30 0.54
N LYS A 63 13.98 -16.95 -0.18
CA LYS A 63 13.36 -15.62 -0.10
C LYS A 63 12.97 -15.24 1.33
N LEU A 64 12.42 -16.16 2.11
CA LEU A 64 12.00 -15.88 3.50
C LEU A 64 13.21 -15.62 4.40
N ARG A 65 14.32 -16.33 4.20
CA ARG A 65 15.57 -16.07 4.95
C ARG A 65 16.18 -14.72 4.59
N VAL A 66 16.30 -14.42 3.29
CA VAL A 66 16.76 -13.12 2.80
C VAL A 66 15.86 -11.99 3.31
N ARG A 67 14.54 -12.19 3.32
CA ARG A 67 13.57 -11.26 3.91
C ARG A 67 13.88 -10.97 5.37
N ASP A 68 14.03 -12.01 6.18
CA ASP A 68 14.21 -11.83 7.63
C ASP A 68 15.49 -11.05 7.92
N ARG A 69 16.57 -11.40 7.22
CA ARG A 69 17.86 -10.71 7.35
C ARG A 69 17.82 -9.25 6.91
N LEU A 70 17.14 -8.97 5.79
CA LEU A 70 16.94 -7.60 5.30
C LEU A 70 16.03 -6.78 6.21
N LEU A 71 14.96 -7.37 6.74
CA LEU A 71 14.03 -6.67 7.64
C LEU A 71 14.72 -6.27 8.94
N GLU A 72 15.52 -7.16 9.52
CA GLU A 72 16.33 -6.87 10.71
C GLU A 72 17.21 -5.63 10.44
N ARG A 73 18.03 -5.67 9.39
CA ARG A 73 18.95 -4.57 9.09
C ARG A 73 18.25 -3.29 8.67
N ALA A 74 17.18 -3.38 7.88
CA ALA A 74 16.40 -2.22 7.46
C ALA A 74 15.72 -1.55 8.65
N THR A 75 15.24 -2.34 9.64
CA THR A 75 14.67 -1.80 10.87
C THR A 75 15.70 -0.95 11.62
N GLU A 76 16.92 -1.46 11.81
CA GLU A 76 18.03 -0.72 12.45
C GLU A 76 18.36 0.59 11.71
N ILE A 77 18.43 0.55 10.37
CA ILE A 77 18.71 1.74 9.54
C ILE A 77 17.61 2.79 9.73
N LEU A 78 16.37 2.35 9.90
CA LEU A 78 15.18 3.19 9.97
C LEU A 78 14.81 3.63 11.39
N GLU A 79 15.50 3.14 12.44
CA GLU A 79 15.23 3.55 13.83
C GLU A 79 15.30 5.06 14.04
N ALA A 80 16.19 5.73 13.32
CA ALA A 80 16.38 7.19 13.38
C ALA A 80 15.53 7.97 12.36
N ALA A 81 14.74 7.30 11.52
CA ALA A 81 13.89 7.96 10.54
C ALA A 81 12.58 8.42 11.19
N GLU A 82 12.29 9.72 11.07
CA GLU A 82 11.08 10.33 11.63
C GLU A 82 9.96 10.43 10.60
N ASP A 83 10.30 10.38 9.30
CA ASP A 83 9.38 10.55 8.19
C ASP A 83 9.81 9.75 6.93
N ARG A 84 8.95 9.71 5.91
CA ARG A 84 9.23 8.99 4.65
C ARG A 84 10.50 9.50 3.96
N ALA A 85 10.77 10.81 4.03
CA ALA A 85 11.89 11.42 3.31
C ALA A 85 13.24 11.05 3.94
N SER A 86 13.33 11.05 5.27
CA SER A 86 14.49 10.58 6.03
C SER A 86 14.67 9.07 5.87
N ALA A 87 13.59 8.29 5.90
CA ALA A 87 13.60 6.87 5.61
C ALA A 87 14.14 6.57 4.20
N GLU A 88 13.62 7.25 3.18
CA GLU A 88 14.08 7.14 1.80
C GLU A 88 15.58 7.43 1.70
N LYS A 89 16.05 8.53 2.29
CA LYS A 89 17.47 8.91 2.26
C LYS A 89 18.36 7.88 2.95
N ALA A 90 17.92 7.36 4.10
CA ALA A 90 18.65 6.33 4.84
C ALA A 90 18.75 5.04 4.02
N LEU A 91 17.63 4.59 3.44
CA LEU A 91 17.59 3.40 2.59
C LEU A 91 18.43 3.57 1.33
N ARG A 92 18.32 4.70 0.61
CA ARG A 92 19.16 4.98 -0.58
C ARG A 92 20.65 4.90 -0.27
N THR A 93 21.05 5.38 0.92
CA THR A 93 22.44 5.34 1.37
C THR A 93 22.87 3.90 1.68
N ALA A 94 21.98 3.12 2.29
CA ALA A 94 22.22 1.75 2.70
C ALA A 94 21.95 0.70 1.59
N LEU A 95 21.48 1.09 0.39
CA LEU A 95 21.18 0.16 -0.70
C LEU A 95 22.34 -0.80 -1.03
N PRO A 96 23.60 -0.35 -1.17
CA PRO A 96 24.72 -1.27 -1.42
C PRO A 96 24.94 -2.26 -0.28
N GLU A 97 24.74 -1.82 0.97
CA GLU A 97 24.87 -2.67 2.15
C GLU A 97 23.76 -3.72 2.18
N LEU A 98 22.50 -3.33 1.95
CA LEU A 98 21.36 -4.24 1.89
C LEU A 98 21.51 -5.27 0.75
N GLN A 99 22.00 -4.84 -0.41
CA GLN A 99 22.27 -5.77 -1.53
C GLN A 99 23.34 -6.79 -1.16
N ASN A 100 24.44 -6.34 -0.54
CA ASN A 100 25.52 -7.23 -0.10
C ASN A 100 25.03 -8.21 0.96
N LEU A 101 24.23 -7.75 1.91
CA LEU A 101 23.63 -8.58 2.94
C LEU A 101 22.77 -9.70 2.35
N ALA A 102 21.94 -9.37 1.35
CA ALA A 102 21.16 -10.37 0.64
C ALA A 102 22.03 -11.35 -0.15
N ALA A 103 23.13 -10.87 -0.77
CA ALA A 103 24.06 -11.71 -1.51
C ALA A 103 24.81 -12.69 -0.59
N GLU A 104 25.21 -12.23 0.59
CA GLU A 104 25.86 -13.06 1.62
C GLU A 104 24.93 -14.16 2.13
N GLU A 105 23.66 -13.84 2.36
CA GLU A 105 22.65 -14.82 2.78
C GLU A 105 22.44 -15.89 1.70
N ILE A 106 22.30 -15.47 0.44
CA ILE A 106 22.17 -16.38 -0.72
C ILE A 106 23.37 -17.33 -0.83
N ALA A 107 24.59 -16.79 -0.66
CA ALA A 107 25.82 -17.58 -0.72
C ALA A 107 25.95 -18.55 0.48
N THR A 108 25.53 -18.12 1.67
CA THR A 108 25.53 -18.96 2.90
C THR A 108 24.62 -20.16 2.74
N GLU A 109 23.49 -19.99 2.07
CA GLU A 109 22.54 -21.04 1.73
C GLU A 109 22.99 -21.93 0.56
N GLY A 110 24.17 -21.67 -0.02
CA GLY A 110 24.78 -22.49 -1.06
C GLY A 110 24.34 -22.17 -2.48
N TYR A 111 23.65 -21.04 -2.69
CA TYR A 111 23.20 -20.59 -4.01
C TYR A 111 24.17 -19.58 -4.63
N THR A 112 24.13 -19.47 -5.95
CA THR A 112 24.94 -18.51 -6.73
C THR A 112 24.08 -17.51 -7.49
N TYR A 113 22.86 -17.25 -7.01
CA TYR A 113 21.96 -16.29 -7.65
C TYR A 113 22.49 -14.87 -7.53
N SER A 114 22.33 -14.08 -8.59
CA SER A 114 22.51 -12.64 -8.51
C SER A 114 21.43 -12.03 -7.62
N VAL A 115 21.72 -10.89 -7.00
CA VAL A 115 20.71 -10.12 -6.28
C VAL A 115 20.84 -8.64 -6.61
N THR A 116 19.69 -7.99 -6.76
CA THR A 116 19.62 -6.56 -7.06
C THR A 116 18.67 -5.91 -6.06
N ALA A 117 19.15 -4.88 -5.34
CA ALA A 117 18.34 -4.09 -4.43
C ALA A 117 18.19 -2.67 -4.97
N GLU A 118 16.94 -2.22 -5.12
CA GLU A 118 16.59 -0.93 -5.73
C GLU A 118 15.53 -0.22 -4.90
N LEU A 119 15.51 1.12 -4.99
CA LEU A 119 14.48 1.94 -4.35
C LEU A 119 13.78 2.80 -5.40
N GLU A 120 12.57 2.38 -5.77
CA GLU A 120 11.78 2.98 -6.86
C GLU A 120 10.29 3.06 -6.53
N GLU A 121 9.58 3.94 -7.23
CA GLU A 121 8.11 3.99 -7.17
C GLU A 121 7.53 2.78 -7.92
N THR A 122 6.69 2.00 -7.26
CA THR A 122 6.10 0.77 -7.82
C THR A 122 4.61 0.74 -7.52
N THR A 123 3.82 0.26 -8.48
CA THR A 123 2.39 0.03 -8.29
C THR A 123 2.15 -1.27 -7.53
N PHE A 124 1.40 -1.18 -6.44
CA PHE A 124 0.99 -2.33 -5.63
C PHE A 124 -0.51 -2.55 -5.76
N PRO A 125 -0.98 -3.81 -5.78
CA PRO A 125 -2.39 -4.10 -5.57
C PRO A 125 -2.77 -3.89 -4.11
N THR A 126 -4.08 -3.87 -3.84
CA THR A 126 -4.63 -3.88 -2.48
C THR A 126 -4.10 -5.12 -1.73
N ARG A 127 -3.59 -4.92 -0.52
CA ARG A 127 -3.04 -6.00 0.32
C ARG A 127 -3.69 -5.97 1.70
N GLU A 128 -4.25 -7.12 2.05
CA GLU A 128 -4.75 -7.41 3.39
C GLU A 128 -3.61 -8.10 4.18
N TYR A 129 -3.25 -7.50 5.31
CA TYR A 129 -2.39 -8.07 6.34
C TYR A 129 -3.27 -8.47 7.53
N GLU A 130 -2.73 -9.26 8.46
CA GLU A 130 -3.48 -9.77 9.61
C GLU A 130 -4.15 -8.66 10.42
N ASP A 131 -3.43 -7.54 10.58
CA ASP A 131 -3.83 -6.44 11.47
C ASP A 131 -4.24 -5.19 10.70
N PHE A 132 -4.02 -5.16 9.38
CA PHE A 132 -4.32 -3.97 8.60
C PHE A 132 -4.47 -4.17 7.09
N THR A 133 -5.17 -3.26 6.41
CA THR A 133 -5.28 -3.25 4.94
C THR A 133 -4.58 -2.03 4.31
N LEU A 134 -3.78 -2.26 3.28
CA LEU A 134 -3.23 -1.20 2.43
C LEU A 134 -3.90 -1.19 1.05
N PRO A 135 -4.41 -0.03 0.59
CA PRO A 135 -5.04 0.08 -0.72
C PRO A 135 -4.04 -0.09 -1.87
N ALA A 136 -4.57 -0.38 -3.06
CA ALA A 136 -3.79 -0.34 -4.30
C ALA A 136 -3.31 1.09 -4.58
N GLY A 137 -2.12 1.24 -5.16
CA GLY A 137 -1.56 2.56 -5.49
C GLY A 137 -0.07 2.51 -5.79
N ASP A 138 0.50 3.66 -6.10
CA ASP A 138 1.94 3.83 -6.28
C ASP A 138 2.60 4.14 -4.95
N TYR A 139 3.64 3.39 -4.63
CA TYR A 139 4.38 3.51 -3.37
C TYR A 139 5.87 3.43 -3.63
N LEU A 140 6.66 4.14 -2.83
CA LEU A 140 8.09 3.94 -2.76
C LEU A 140 8.37 2.53 -2.22
N ALA A 141 9.09 1.74 -3.00
CA ALA A 141 9.36 0.34 -2.71
C ALA A 141 10.87 0.07 -2.65
N LEU A 142 11.32 -0.51 -1.54
CA LEU A 142 12.57 -1.24 -1.50
C LEU A 142 12.35 -2.59 -2.18
N ARG A 143 12.85 -2.71 -3.41
CA ARG A 143 12.73 -3.91 -4.22
C ARG A 143 14.00 -4.74 -4.12
N VAL A 144 13.85 -6.03 -3.86
CA VAL A 144 14.96 -6.99 -3.89
C VAL A 144 14.61 -8.13 -4.83
N LEU A 145 15.36 -8.22 -5.92
CA LEU A 145 15.21 -9.25 -6.93
C LEU A 145 16.29 -10.31 -6.73
N ILE A 146 15.88 -11.55 -6.44
CA ILE A 146 16.76 -12.70 -6.33
C ILE A 146 16.74 -13.44 -7.67
N GLY A 147 17.91 -13.64 -8.27
CA GLY A 147 18.08 -14.32 -9.55
C GLY A 147 17.27 -13.68 -10.67
N GLU A 148 16.44 -14.47 -11.34
CA GLU A 148 15.56 -13.99 -12.43
C GLU A 148 14.33 -13.22 -11.92
N GLY A 149 14.02 -13.28 -10.62
CA GLY A 149 12.83 -12.63 -10.05
C GLY A 149 11.51 -13.19 -10.58
N ALA A 150 11.48 -14.42 -11.12
CA ALA A 150 10.30 -15.03 -11.74
C ALA A 150 9.37 -15.73 -10.73
N GLY A 151 9.79 -15.83 -9.48
CA GLY A 151 9.02 -16.48 -8.42
C GLY A 151 7.99 -15.56 -7.76
N ARG A 152 7.16 -16.16 -6.89
CA ARG A 152 6.15 -15.42 -6.12
C ARG A 152 6.75 -14.25 -5.35
N ASN A 153 5.98 -13.16 -5.30
CA ASN A 153 6.34 -11.95 -4.59
C ASN A 153 6.16 -12.12 -3.08
N TRP A 154 6.91 -11.35 -2.30
CA TRP A 154 6.67 -11.11 -0.90
C TRP A 154 6.53 -9.60 -0.68
N TRP A 155 5.49 -9.19 0.03
CA TRP A 155 5.13 -7.78 0.21
C TRP A 155 5.07 -7.45 1.69
N CYS A 156 5.65 -6.31 2.07
CA CYS A 156 5.59 -5.82 3.44
C CYS A 156 5.71 -4.29 3.51
N VAL A 157 5.60 -3.69 4.70
CA VAL A 157 5.82 -2.25 4.95
C VAL A 157 7.03 -2.08 5.86
N VAL A 158 8.12 -1.57 5.29
CA VAL A 158 9.40 -1.43 6.00
C VAL A 158 9.50 -0.13 6.79
N PHE A 159 8.84 0.93 6.31
CA PHE A 159 8.67 2.18 7.04
C PHE A 159 7.20 2.62 6.98
N PRO A 160 6.56 2.94 8.12
CA PRO A 160 6.97 2.56 9.48
C PRO A 160 7.17 1.03 9.59
N PRO A 161 7.90 0.51 10.59
CA PRO A 161 8.23 -0.92 10.67
C PRO A 161 7.01 -1.77 11.10
N LEU A 162 6.00 -1.85 10.24
CA LEU A 162 4.76 -2.58 10.50
C LEU A 162 4.93 -4.10 10.37
N CYS A 163 5.96 -4.55 9.65
CA CYS A 163 6.30 -5.97 9.49
C CYS A 163 6.76 -6.65 10.79
N THR A 164 7.30 -5.87 11.73
CA THR A 164 7.89 -6.36 12.98
C THR A 164 7.07 -5.99 14.20
N ALA A 165 6.10 -5.08 14.05
CA ALA A 165 5.19 -4.68 15.11
C ALA A 165 4.10 -5.74 15.33
N SER A 166 3.90 -6.15 16.59
CA SER A 166 2.71 -6.89 17.02
C SER A 166 1.43 -6.03 16.91
N THR A 167 0.25 -6.64 16.75
CA THR A 167 -1.09 -5.99 16.77
C THR A 167 -1.20 -4.79 17.72
N THR A 168 -0.80 -4.97 18.98
CA THR A 168 -0.93 -3.95 20.03
C THR A 168 0.08 -2.81 19.86
N SER A 169 1.27 -3.12 19.34
CA SER A 169 2.30 -2.12 19.03
C SER A 169 2.09 -1.43 17.68
N LEU A 170 1.35 -2.03 16.74
CA LEU A 170 1.18 -1.52 15.38
C LEU A 170 0.60 -0.10 15.35
N ALA A 171 -0.50 0.12 16.08
CA ALA A 171 -1.12 1.44 16.19
C ALA A 171 -0.14 2.47 16.79
N GLN A 172 0.59 2.08 17.84
CA GLN A 172 1.56 2.96 18.49
C GLN A 172 2.74 3.30 17.57
N THR A 173 3.29 2.31 16.86
CA THR A 173 4.39 2.47 15.89
C THR A 173 3.97 3.36 14.72
N ALA A 174 2.77 3.14 14.17
CA ALA A 174 2.22 3.98 13.12
C ALA A 174 2.06 5.43 13.59
N MET A 175 1.47 5.65 14.77
CA MET A 175 1.30 7.00 15.33
C MET A 175 2.64 7.69 15.61
N SER A 176 3.64 6.96 16.11
CA SER A 176 4.97 7.53 16.36
C SER A 176 5.71 7.95 15.08
N ALA A 177 5.40 7.31 13.95
CA ALA A 177 5.95 7.64 12.65
C ALA A 177 5.10 8.68 11.88
N GLY A 178 4.22 9.40 12.58
CA GLY A 178 3.44 10.51 12.02
C GLY A 178 2.19 10.09 11.24
N LEU A 179 1.72 8.84 11.36
CA LEU A 179 0.36 8.50 10.89
C LEU A 179 -0.67 9.06 11.86
N SER A 180 -1.73 9.67 11.33
CA SER A 180 -2.82 10.19 12.15
C SER A 180 -3.68 9.06 12.73
N ASP A 181 -4.47 9.36 13.76
CA ASP A 181 -5.45 8.40 14.31
C ASP A 181 -6.44 7.93 13.23
N ASP A 182 -6.77 8.79 12.27
CA ASP A 182 -7.61 8.43 11.11
C ASP A 182 -6.86 7.50 10.14
N ASP A 183 -5.56 7.69 9.91
CA ASP A 183 -4.74 6.80 9.08
C ASP A 183 -4.61 5.42 9.75
N VAL A 184 -4.39 5.40 11.07
CA VAL A 184 -4.32 4.15 11.84
C VAL A 184 -5.66 3.43 11.82
N LYS A 185 -6.79 4.12 12.06
CA LYS A 185 -8.12 3.52 11.94
C LYS A 185 -8.43 3.02 10.54
N LEU A 186 -7.98 3.74 9.52
CA LEU A 186 -8.16 3.35 8.13
C LEU A 186 -7.47 2.03 7.82
N ILE A 187 -6.31 1.79 8.42
CA ILE A 187 -5.57 0.55 8.21
C ILE A 187 -6.02 -0.54 9.21
N THR A 188 -6.40 -0.24 10.46
CA THR A 188 -6.65 -1.24 11.54
C THR A 188 -8.12 -1.67 11.78
N GLU A 189 -9.13 -1.08 11.14
CA GLU A 189 -10.53 -1.46 11.41
C GLU A 189 -10.86 -2.91 10.97
N ASP A 190 -11.29 -3.71 11.95
CA ASP A 190 -11.86 -5.07 11.82
C ASP A 190 -12.84 -5.21 10.64
N GLY A 191 -12.35 -5.73 9.51
CA GLY A 191 -13.00 -6.78 8.74
C GLY A 191 -14.33 -6.54 8.00
N GLY A 192 -14.82 -5.31 7.79
CA GLY A 192 -16.14 -5.18 7.11
C GLY A 192 -16.42 -3.95 6.25
N GLY A 193 -15.91 -2.77 6.61
CA GLY A 193 -16.34 -1.51 5.97
C GLY A 193 -15.65 -1.20 4.64
N TYR A 194 -14.36 -1.53 4.52
CA TYR A 194 -13.50 -1.09 3.41
C TYR A 194 -13.48 -2.10 2.24
N ALA A 195 -13.53 -3.41 2.51
CA ALA A 195 -13.59 -4.44 1.47
C ALA A 195 -14.78 -4.21 0.49
N ILE A 196 -15.89 -3.65 0.97
CA ILE A 196 -17.06 -3.33 0.12
C ILE A 196 -16.86 -2.02 -0.65
N LYS A 197 -16.28 -0.98 -0.03
CA LYS A 197 -16.06 0.32 -0.68
C LYS A 197 -14.99 0.28 -1.76
N PHE A 198 -13.95 -0.54 -1.59
CA PHE A 198 -12.81 -0.61 -2.51
C PHE A 198 -12.99 -1.65 -3.61
N LYS A 199 -13.67 -2.78 -3.31
CA LYS A 199 -14.18 -3.65 -4.39
C LYS A 199 -15.06 -2.89 -5.37
N SER A 200 -15.79 -1.87 -4.92
CA SER A 200 -16.64 -1.07 -5.81
C SER A 200 -15.83 -0.24 -6.81
N ILE A 201 -14.64 0.23 -6.41
CA ILE A 201 -13.71 0.98 -7.28
C ILE A 201 -12.96 0.02 -8.19
N GLU A 202 -12.46 -1.10 -7.67
CA GLU A 202 -11.79 -2.13 -8.48
C GLU A 202 -12.72 -2.74 -9.54
N LEU A 203 -14.00 -2.98 -9.21
CA LEU A 203 -14.99 -3.44 -10.20
C LEU A 203 -15.21 -2.40 -11.30
N TRP A 204 -15.17 -1.12 -10.96
CA TRP A 204 -15.37 -0.02 -11.90
C TRP A 204 -14.18 0.13 -12.85
N GLU A 205 -12.95 0.00 -12.33
CA GLU A 205 -11.73 0.01 -13.14
C GLU A 205 -11.65 -1.21 -14.07
N ALA A 206 -11.96 -2.42 -13.57
CA ALA A 206 -12.02 -3.63 -14.38
C ALA A 206 -13.11 -3.58 -15.48
N LEU A 207 -14.22 -2.88 -15.22
CA LEU A 207 -15.25 -2.63 -16.23
C LEU A 207 -14.78 -1.65 -17.30
N LYS A 208 -14.08 -0.59 -16.89
CA LYS A 208 -13.54 0.43 -17.80
C LYS A 208 -12.48 -0.14 -18.72
N GLU A 209 -11.65 -1.05 -18.23
CA GLU A 209 -10.62 -1.75 -19.00
C GLU A 209 -11.21 -2.72 -20.05
N LYS A 210 -12.38 -3.32 -19.77
CA LYS A 210 -13.11 -4.18 -20.73
C LYS A 210 -13.95 -3.42 -21.76
N LEU A 211 -14.25 -2.14 -21.49
CA LEU A 211 -15.06 -1.27 -22.35
C LEU A 211 -14.21 -0.36 -23.25
N SER A 212 -12.89 -0.34 -23.04
CA SER A 212 -11.89 0.21 -23.97
C SER A 212 -11.39 -0.85 -24.93
#